data_AF-A0A2V9RXP7-F1
#
_entry.id   AF-A0A2V9RXP7-F1
#
_cell.length_a   1.000
_cell.length_b   1.000
_cell.length_c   1.000
_cell.angle_alpha   90.00
_cell.angle_beta   90.00
_cell.angle_gamma   90.00
#
_symmetry.space_group_name_H-M   'P 1'
#
loop_
_entity.id
_entity.type
_entity.pdbx_description
1 polymer ?
#
loop_
_entity_poly.entity_id
_entity_poly.type
_entity_poly.pdbx_seq_one_letter_code
_entity_poly.pdbx_strand_id
1 'polypeptide(L)'
;MNSAHSERLLAPALQPGDTVGIVAPASNIKREALELGCAALRRMGYKPFYLESILEQDLYFAGTAKRRLQELEQMFESREVKAIICARGGYGANYLLQELDVAKIARHPKIFMGYSDNTILLTHIADSSGLVVFHGPMVARDFADEDGVETSSWEAAVSGQEQWQVPLNAEVIGRARRSLRRMSLHLGRLARHAL
;
A
#
# COMPACT_ATOMS: atom_id res chain seq x y z
N MET A 1 0.35 1.46 32.51
CA MET A 1 -0.06 0.60 31.39
C MET A 1 1.10 0.52 30.43
N ASN A 2 1.80 -0.62 30.39
CA ASN A 2 2.93 -0.84 29.48
C ASN A 2 2.38 -0.89 28.05
N SER A 3 2.54 0.17 27.27
CA SER A 3 2.34 0.09 25.82
C SER A 3 3.55 -0.61 25.22
N ALA A 4 3.55 -1.94 25.26
CA ALA A 4 4.37 -2.71 24.35
C ALA A 4 4.02 -2.22 22.94
N HIS A 5 4.97 -1.59 22.25
CA HIS A 5 4.81 -1.26 20.84
C HIS A 5 4.63 -2.59 20.12
N SER A 6 3.38 -2.96 19.80
CA SER A 6 3.10 -4.12 18.95
C SER A 6 3.92 -3.95 17.68
N GLU A 7 4.70 -4.97 17.33
CA GLU A 7 5.48 -4.98 16.10
C GLU A 7 4.50 -4.78 14.94
N ARG A 8 4.65 -3.69 14.18
CA ARG A 8 3.76 -3.38 13.07
C ARG A 8 4.00 -4.41 11.97
N LEU A 9 2.92 -4.89 11.37
CA LEU A 9 2.99 -5.79 10.23
C LEU A 9 3.37 -4.96 8.99
N LEU A 10 4.52 -5.28 8.39
CA LEU A 10 5.03 -4.58 7.21
C LEU A 10 4.79 -5.42 5.95
N ALA A 11 4.24 -4.77 4.92
CA ALA A 11 4.17 -5.35 3.59
C ALA A 11 5.57 -5.37 2.93
N PRO A 12 5.87 -6.37 2.07
CA PRO A 12 7.05 -6.33 1.22
C PRO A 12 7.04 -5.09 0.30
N ALA A 13 8.23 -4.55 0.04
CA ALA A 13 8.40 -3.47 -0.93
C ALA A 13 8.13 -3.95 -2.36
N LEU A 14 7.48 -3.11 -3.16
CA LEU A 14 7.24 -3.34 -4.58
C LEU A 14 8.55 -3.33 -5.39
N GLN A 15 8.63 -4.21 -6.36
CA GLN A 15 9.69 -4.27 -7.36
C GLN A 15 9.13 -4.03 -8.77
N PRO A 16 9.93 -3.51 -9.71
CA PRO A 16 9.54 -3.48 -11.12
C PRO A 16 9.12 -4.88 -11.61
N GLY A 17 8.02 -4.94 -12.36
CA GLY A 17 7.43 -6.16 -12.87
C GLY A 17 6.41 -6.84 -11.95
N ASP A 18 6.26 -6.34 -10.72
CA ASP A 18 5.25 -6.83 -9.76
C ASP A 18 3.82 -6.52 -10.21
N THR A 19 2.91 -7.41 -9.85
CA THR A 19 1.48 -7.25 -10.11
C THR A 19 0.84 -6.34 -9.06
N VAL A 20 0.16 -5.30 -9.52
CA VAL A 20 -0.62 -4.37 -8.70
C VAL A 20 -2.10 -4.68 -8.90
N GLY A 21 -2.73 -5.21 -7.86
CA GLY A 21 -4.16 -5.45 -7.81
C GLY A 21 -4.92 -4.14 -7.66
N ILE A 22 -6.04 -4.01 -8.36
CA ILE A 22 -6.86 -2.79 -8.36
C ILE A 22 -8.28 -3.17 -7.93
N VAL A 23 -8.82 -2.42 -6.97
CA VAL A 23 -10.13 -2.68 -6.35
C VAL A 23 -10.97 -1.41 -6.29
N ALA A 24 -12.29 -1.51 -6.41
CA ALA A 24 -13.19 -0.37 -6.25
C ALA A 24 -14.14 -0.60 -5.06
N PRO A 25 -13.68 -0.42 -3.82
CA PRO A 25 -14.48 -0.75 -2.63
C PRO A 25 -15.56 0.29 -2.32
N ALA A 26 -15.63 1.40 -3.05
CA ALA A 26 -16.56 2.50 -2.82
C ALA A 26 -17.44 2.75 -4.06
N SER A 27 -17.37 3.94 -4.63
CA SER A 27 -18.22 4.35 -5.75
C SER A 27 -17.75 3.81 -7.09
N ASN A 28 -18.67 3.79 -8.06
CA ASN A 28 -18.40 3.40 -9.45
C ASN A 28 -17.28 4.26 -10.11
N ILE A 29 -16.68 3.69 -11.15
CA ILE A 29 -15.59 4.29 -11.93
C ILE A 29 -15.93 4.32 -13.41
N LYS A 30 -15.27 5.22 -14.14
CA LYS A 30 -15.30 5.25 -15.60
C LYS A 30 -14.19 4.36 -16.15
N ARG A 31 -14.48 3.56 -17.17
CA ARG A 31 -13.50 2.67 -17.81
C ARG A 31 -12.30 3.44 -18.32
N GLU A 32 -12.53 4.59 -18.94
CA GLU A 32 -11.48 5.41 -19.54
C GLU A 32 -10.46 5.85 -18.49
N ALA A 33 -10.93 6.28 -17.32
CA ALA A 33 -10.05 6.67 -16.22
C ALA A 33 -9.28 5.47 -15.63
N LEU A 34 -9.92 4.31 -15.51
CA LEU A 34 -9.24 3.08 -15.07
C LEU A 34 -8.11 2.71 -16.05
N GLU A 35 -8.37 2.74 -17.35
CA GLU A 35 -7.38 2.37 -18.36
C GLU A 35 -6.21 3.35 -18.43
N LEU A 36 -6.46 4.65 -18.29
CA LEU A 36 -5.40 5.66 -18.20
C LEU A 36 -4.49 5.40 -16.99
N GLY A 37 -5.09 5.14 -15.82
CA GLY A 37 -4.34 4.81 -14.61
C GLY A 37 -3.54 3.51 -14.73
N CYS A 38 -4.14 2.47 -15.31
CA CYS A 38 -3.45 1.21 -15.63
C CYS A 38 -2.28 1.45 -16.59
N ALA A 39 -2.44 2.29 -17.60
CA ALA A 39 -1.36 2.65 -18.51
C ALA A 39 -0.21 3.37 -17.78
N ALA A 40 -0.50 4.27 -16.84
CA ALA A 40 0.52 4.91 -16.01
C ALA A 40 1.30 3.90 -15.17
N LEU A 41 0.61 2.99 -14.48
CA LEU A 41 1.27 1.90 -13.73
C LEU A 41 2.17 1.02 -14.61
N ARG A 42 1.73 0.73 -15.85
CA ARG A 42 2.56 0.00 -16.82
C ARG A 42 3.81 0.78 -17.23
N ARG A 43 3.71 2.10 -17.43
CA ARG A 43 4.88 2.96 -17.72
C ARG A 43 5.87 3.00 -16.56
N MET A 44 5.38 2.93 -15.32
CA MET A 44 6.19 2.79 -14.11
C MET A 44 6.76 1.37 -13.90
N GLY A 45 6.51 0.44 -14.83
CA GLY A 45 7.08 -0.91 -14.80
C GLY A 45 6.25 -1.95 -14.05
N TYR A 46 5.03 -1.66 -13.63
CA TYR A 46 4.15 -2.60 -12.92
C TYR A 46 3.15 -3.30 -13.85
N LYS A 47 2.54 -4.39 -13.36
CA LYS A 47 1.47 -5.12 -14.06
C LYS A 47 0.13 -4.86 -13.37
N PRO A 48 -0.70 -3.92 -13.83
CA PRO A 48 -2.02 -3.71 -13.25
C PRO A 48 -2.92 -4.92 -13.49
N PHE A 49 -3.68 -5.31 -12.47
CA PHE A 49 -4.60 -6.43 -12.50
C PHE A 49 -5.91 -6.05 -11.80
N TYR A 50 -7.05 -6.29 -12.47
CA TYR A 50 -8.38 -6.15 -11.90
C TYR A 50 -9.31 -7.21 -12.50
N LEU A 51 -10.41 -7.52 -11.81
CA LEU A 51 -11.50 -8.30 -12.39
C LEU A 51 -12.44 -7.37 -13.16
N GLU A 52 -12.96 -7.81 -14.30
CA GLU A 52 -13.83 -6.97 -15.16
C GLU A 52 -15.09 -6.47 -14.42
N SER A 53 -15.54 -7.23 -13.42
CA SER A 53 -16.62 -6.83 -12.51
C SER A 53 -16.37 -5.52 -11.79
N ILE A 54 -15.13 -5.02 -11.67
CA ILE A 54 -14.82 -3.70 -11.09
C ILE A 54 -15.64 -2.55 -11.72
N LEU A 55 -16.12 -2.73 -12.96
CA LEU A 55 -16.91 -1.75 -13.72
C LEU A 55 -18.42 -1.90 -13.57
N GLU A 56 -18.93 -2.92 -12.88
CA GLU A 56 -20.37 -2.99 -12.61
C GLU A 56 -20.79 -1.82 -11.71
N GLN A 57 -22.07 -1.48 -11.80
CA GLN A 57 -22.65 -0.37 -11.09
C GLN A 57 -23.90 -0.84 -10.36
N ASP A 58 -23.99 -0.47 -9.09
CA ASP A 58 -25.20 -0.59 -8.28
C ASP A 58 -25.49 0.80 -7.72
N LEU A 59 -26.39 1.52 -8.37
CA LEU A 59 -26.59 2.96 -8.16
C LEU A 59 -25.26 3.72 -8.29
N TYR A 60 -24.76 4.29 -7.20
CA TYR A 60 -23.49 5.03 -7.16
C TYR A 60 -22.29 4.18 -6.72
N PHE A 61 -22.50 2.91 -6.37
CA PHE A 61 -21.44 1.97 -5.95
C PHE A 61 -20.82 1.26 -7.15
N ALA A 62 -19.55 0.85 -7.01
CA ALA A 62 -18.91 -0.08 -7.93
C ALA A 62 -19.42 -1.51 -7.67
N GLY A 63 -20.72 -1.73 -7.87
CA GLY A 63 -21.45 -2.98 -7.62
C GLY A 63 -21.78 -3.27 -6.16
N THR A 64 -22.31 -4.47 -5.92
CA THR A 64 -22.80 -4.89 -4.60
C THR A 64 -21.69 -4.91 -3.55
N ALA A 65 -22.04 -4.69 -2.29
CA ALA A 65 -21.07 -4.74 -1.18
C ALA A 65 -20.37 -6.10 -1.11
N LYS A 66 -21.12 -7.19 -1.28
CA LYS A 66 -20.59 -8.57 -1.30
C LYS A 66 -19.53 -8.76 -2.37
N ARG A 67 -19.79 -8.30 -3.61
CA ARG A 67 -18.82 -8.43 -4.70
C ARG A 67 -17.56 -7.61 -4.44
N ARG A 68 -17.71 -6.34 -4.04
CA ARG A 68 -16.57 -5.45 -3.69
C ARG A 68 -15.70 -6.04 -2.58
N LEU A 69 -16.32 -6.62 -1.55
CA LEU A 69 -15.62 -7.30 -0.47
C LEU A 69 -14.86 -8.53 -0.97
N GLN A 70 -15.52 -9.40 -1.74
CA GLN A 70 -14.89 -10.60 -2.29
C GLN A 70 -13.68 -10.27 -3.17
N GLU A 71 -13.78 -9.24 -4.01
CA GLU A 71 -12.65 -8.77 -4.83
C GLU A 71 -11.48 -8.27 -3.96
N LEU A 72 -11.78 -7.49 -2.91
CA LEU A 72 -10.76 -7.01 -1.97
C LEU A 72 -10.02 -8.18 -1.31
N GLU A 73 -10.76 -9.15 -0.76
CA GLU A 73 -10.17 -10.32 -0.12
C GLU A 73 -9.39 -11.19 -1.11
N GLN A 74 -9.91 -11.38 -2.32
CA GLN A 74 -9.22 -12.13 -3.37
C GLN A 74 -7.87 -11.49 -3.73
N MET A 75 -7.78 -10.16 -3.79
CA MET A 75 -6.50 -9.47 -4.02
C MET A 75 -5.53 -9.67 -2.85
N PHE A 76 -6.04 -9.71 -1.61
CA PHE A 76 -5.24 -10.08 -0.44
C PHE A 76 -4.87 -11.56 -0.40
N GLU A 77 -5.62 -12.49 -0.97
CA GLU A 77 -5.27 -13.92 -0.97
C GLU A 77 -4.35 -14.31 -2.14
N SER A 78 -4.42 -13.58 -3.26
CA SER A 78 -3.60 -13.87 -4.45
C SER A 78 -2.10 -13.75 -4.16
N ARG A 79 -1.33 -14.79 -4.50
CA ARG A 79 0.14 -14.77 -4.38
C ARG A 79 0.81 -13.97 -5.50
N GLU A 80 0.11 -13.73 -6.60
CA GLU A 80 0.62 -12.99 -7.76
C GLU A 80 0.60 -11.49 -7.50
N VAL A 81 -0.46 -11.00 -6.85
CA VAL A 81 -0.60 -9.59 -6.44
C VAL A 81 0.41 -9.25 -5.36
N LYS A 82 1.07 -8.09 -5.46
CA LYS A 82 2.08 -7.61 -4.50
C LYS A 82 1.67 -6.33 -3.78
N ALA A 83 0.84 -5.52 -4.42
CA ALA A 83 0.19 -4.35 -3.83
C ALA A 83 -1.26 -4.26 -4.29
N ILE A 84 -2.09 -3.58 -3.51
CA ILE A 84 -3.51 -3.34 -3.77
C ILE A 84 -3.74 -1.84 -3.72
N ILE A 85 -4.20 -1.26 -4.82
CA ILE A 85 -4.48 0.17 -4.93
C ILE A 85 -5.96 0.36 -5.24
N CYS A 86 -6.65 1.18 -4.46
CA CYS A 86 -8.03 1.53 -4.74
C CYS A 86 -8.15 2.31 -6.05
N ALA A 87 -9.13 1.96 -6.87
CA ALA A 87 -9.41 2.64 -8.14
C ALA A 87 -9.91 4.06 -7.89
N ARG A 88 -10.78 4.25 -6.89
CA ARG A 88 -11.26 5.57 -6.45
C ARG A 88 -11.81 5.55 -5.02
N GLY A 89 -12.11 6.74 -4.49
CA GLY A 89 -12.87 6.94 -3.24
C GLY A 89 -14.38 7.06 -3.47
N GLY A 90 -15.04 7.99 -2.79
CA GLY A 90 -16.46 8.29 -2.98
C GLY A 90 -17.30 8.02 -1.74
N TYR A 91 -18.24 7.08 -1.84
CA TYR A 91 -18.98 6.59 -0.70
C TYR A 91 -19.31 5.11 -0.90
N GLY A 92 -19.18 4.33 0.17
CA GLY A 92 -19.62 2.94 0.25
C GLY A 92 -18.61 1.95 0.80
N ALA A 93 -17.37 2.37 1.09
CA ALA A 93 -16.35 1.51 1.70
C ALA A 93 -16.74 1.03 3.11
N ASN A 94 -17.53 1.83 3.83
CA ASN A 94 -18.06 1.49 5.16
C ASN A 94 -18.98 0.25 5.16
N TYR A 95 -19.65 -0.05 4.04
CA TYR A 95 -20.52 -1.23 3.94
C TYR A 95 -19.77 -2.56 3.93
N LEU A 96 -18.44 -2.54 3.77
CA LEU A 96 -17.61 -3.75 3.75
C LEU A 96 -17.17 -4.17 5.15
N LEU A 97 -17.17 -3.26 6.13
CA LEU A 97 -16.50 -3.46 7.42
C LEU A 97 -17.06 -4.63 8.23
N GLN A 98 -18.38 -4.85 8.18
CA GLN A 98 -19.03 -5.87 8.99
C GLN A 98 -18.61 -7.30 8.61
N GLU A 99 -18.28 -7.53 7.34
CA GLU A 99 -17.97 -8.84 6.80
C GLU A 99 -16.48 -9.02 6.45
N LEU A 100 -15.67 -7.96 6.56
CA LEU A 100 -14.25 -8.00 6.22
C LEU A 100 -13.45 -8.91 7.18
N ASP A 101 -12.83 -9.96 6.65
CA ASP A 101 -11.94 -10.82 7.42
C ASP A 101 -10.54 -10.18 7.54
N VAL A 102 -10.35 -9.36 8.58
CA VAL A 102 -9.05 -8.72 8.82
C VAL A 102 -7.96 -9.73 9.22
N ALA A 103 -8.31 -10.87 9.80
CA ALA A 103 -7.34 -11.92 10.13
C ALA A 103 -6.78 -12.56 8.84
N LYS A 104 -7.61 -12.72 7.82
CA LYS A 104 -7.18 -13.11 6.47
C LYS A 104 -6.22 -12.08 5.87
N ILE A 105 -6.50 -10.78 5.98
CA ILE A 105 -5.60 -9.71 5.53
C ILE A 105 -4.24 -9.80 6.27
N ALA A 106 -4.25 -9.98 7.59
CA ALA A 106 -3.03 -10.09 8.39
C ALA A 106 -2.15 -11.30 8.01
N ARG A 107 -2.74 -12.39 7.52
CA ARG A 107 -2.00 -13.56 7.00
C ARG A 107 -1.36 -13.31 5.62
N HIS A 108 -1.78 -12.26 4.93
CA HIS A 108 -1.30 -11.92 3.59
C HIS A 108 -0.95 -10.42 3.49
N PRO A 109 0.05 -9.95 4.25
CA PRO A 109 0.41 -8.53 4.26
C PRO A 109 0.85 -8.07 2.86
N LYS A 110 0.18 -7.02 2.36
CA LYS A 110 0.47 -6.34 1.11
C LYS A 110 0.31 -4.85 1.30
N ILE A 111 0.97 -4.07 0.44
CA ILE A 111 0.70 -2.63 0.38
C ILE A 111 -0.78 -2.48 0.04
N PHE A 112 -1.52 -1.79 0.89
CA PHE A 112 -2.90 -1.40 0.63
C PHE A 112 -2.98 0.13 0.62
N MET A 113 -3.47 0.69 -0.48
CA MET A 113 -3.39 2.13 -0.73
C MET A 113 -4.70 2.73 -1.25
N GLY A 114 -5.03 3.91 -0.75
CA GLY A 114 -6.06 4.79 -1.30
C GLY A 114 -6.21 6.06 -0.47
N TYR A 115 -7.26 6.84 -0.71
CA TYR A 115 -7.65 7.96 0.16
C TYR A 115 -9.15 8.22 0.10
N SER A 116 -9.59 9.31 0.76
CA SER A 116 -10.99 9.75 0.81
C SER A 116 -11.82 8.70 1.55
N ASP A 117 -12.94 8.23 0.99
CA ASP A 117 -13.79 7.19 1.58
C ASP A 117 -13.02 5.94 2.01
N ASN A 118 -11.95 5.59 1.28
CA ASN A 118 -11.09 4.44 1.61
C ASN A 118 -10.37 4.58 2.95
N THR A 119 -10.32 5.78 3.54
CA THR A 119 -9.78 6.01 4.89
C THR A 119 -10.40 5.07 5.90
N ILE A 120 -11.70 4.75 5.77
CA ILE A 120 -12.35 3.84 6.71
C ILE A 120 -11.78 2.41 6.66
N LEU A 121 -11.39 1.94 5.46
CA LEU A 121 -10.73 0.64 5.30
C LEU A 121 -9.27 0.72 5.75
N LEU A 122 -8.56 1.80 5.40
CA LEU A 122 -7.18 2.02 5.83
C LEU A 122 -7.07 1.98 7.35
N THR A 123 -7.88 2.76 8.07
CA THR A 123 -7.84 2.81 9.53
C THR A 123 -8.31 1.49 10.14
N HIS A 124 -9.41 0.90 9.63
CA HIS A 124 -9.90 -0.36 10.18
C HIS A 124 -8.88 -1.50 10.04
N ILE A 125 -8.24 -1.63 8.87
CA ILE A 125 -7.20 -2.64 8.63
C ILE A 125 -5.98 -2.35 9.52
N ALA A 126 -5.51 -1.11 9.58
CA ALA A 126 -4.35 -0.74 10.37
C ALA A 126 -4.56 -1.01 11.88
N ASP A 127 -5.69 -0.57 12.43
CA ASP A 127 -5.99 -0.69 13.85
C ASP A 127 -6.25 -2.14 14.26
N SER A 128 -6.88 -2.93 13.37
CA SER A 128 -7.31 -4.29 13.69
C SER A 128 -6.26 -5.37 13.38
N SER A 129 -5.32 -5.11 12.46
CA SER A 129 -4.25 -6.07 12.10
C SER A 129 -2.83 -5.61 12.45
N GLY A 130 -2.63 -4.33 12.72
CA GLY A 130 -1.30 -3.73 12.83
C GLY A 130 -0.56 -3.56 11.50
N LEU A 131 -1.21 -3.83 10.35
CA LEU A 131 -0.65 -3.63 9.01
C LEU A 131 -0.39 -2.15 8.74
N VAL A 132 0.81 -1.83 8.27
CA VAL A 132 1.11 -0.51 7.73
C VAL A 132 0.43 -0.36 6.37
N VAL A 133 -0.53 0.57 6.32
CA VAL A 133 -1.28 0.95 5.12
C VAL A 133 -0.85 2.33 4.62
N PHE A 134 -1.23 2.66 3.38
CA PHE A 134 -0.78 3.86 2.70
C PHE A 134 -1.96 4.75 2.34
N HIS A 135 -1.95 5.98 2.85
CA HIS A 135 -2.86 7.01 2.34
C HIS A 135 -2.19 7.66 1.12
N GLY A 136 -2.65 7.31 -0.09
CA GLY A 136 -1.92 7.60 -1.33
C GLY A 136 -2.78 7.51 -2.60
N PRO A 137 -2.18 7.76 -3.78
CA PRO A 137 -2.90 7.95 -5.04
C PRO A 137 -3.77 6.75 -5.45
N MET A 138 -4.82 7.02 -6.22
CA MET A 138 -5.81 6.04 -6.69
C MET A 138 -5.81 5.92 -8.21
N VAL A 139 -6.04 4.70 -8.71
CA VAL A 139 -5.78 4.36 -10.13
C VAL A 139 -6.63 5.17 -11.11
N ALA A 140 -7.95 5.21 -10.91
CA ALA A 140 -8.87 5.91 -11.80
C ALA A 140 -9.05 7.40 -11.43
N ARG A 141 -8.13 7.96 -10.65
CA ARG A 141 -8.11 9.38 -10.26
C ARG A 141 -6.75 9.99 -10.56
N ASP A 142 -5.77 9.74 -9.71
CA ASP A 142 -4.50 10.44 -9.71
C ASP A 142 -3.56 9.86 -10.77
N PHE A 143 -3.50 8.53 -10.90
CA PHE A 143 -2.72 7.89 -11.98
C PHE A 143 -3.32 8.10 -13.38
N ALA A 144 -4.62 8.45 -13.45
CA ALA A 144 -5.30 8.72 -14.71
C ALA A 144 -4.96 10.13 -15.26
N ASP A 145 -4.35 10.98 -14.44
CA ASP A 145 -3.84 12.29 -14.80
C ASP A 145 -2.32 12.21 -15.00
N GLU A 146 -1.79 12.89 -16.02
CA GLU A 146 -0.36 12.79 -16.40
C GLU A 146 0.56 13.27 -15.27
N ASP A 147 0.14 14.33 -14.57
CA ASP A 147 0.87 14.95 -13.46
C ASP A 147 0.24 14.63 -12.09
N GLY A 148 -0.69 13.67 -12.02
CA GLY A 148 -1.43 13.37 -10.78
C GLY A 148 -0.62 12.60 -9.74
N VAL A 149 0.52 12.00 -10.13
CA VAL A 149 1.41 11.26 -9.22
C VAL A 149 2.85 11.70 -9.43
N GLU A 150 3.45 12.23 -8.36
CA GLU A 150 4.87 12.54 -8.33
C GLU A 150 5.66 11.23 -8.18
N THR A 151 6.47 10.92 -9.21
CA THR A 151 7.07 9.59 -9.36
C THR A 151 8.09 9.28 -8.25
N SER A 152 8.89 10.25 -7.80
CA SER A 152 9.89 10.00 -6.76
C SER A 152 9.27 9.73 -5.39
N SER A 153 8.19 10.44 -5.03
CA SER A 153 7.40 10.17 -3.82
C SER A 153 6.78 8.78 -3.87
N TRP A 154 6.19 8.41 -5.01
CA TRP A 154 5.65 7.07 -5.23
C TRP A 154 6.72 6.00 -5.04
N GLU A 155 7.85 6.11 -5.75
CA GLU A 155 8.94 5.13 -5.72
C GLU A 155 9.53 5.02 -4.31
N ALA A 156 9.78 6.14 -3.63
CA ALA A 156 10.29 6.14 -2.26
C ALA A 156 9.34 5.44 -1.29
N ALA A 157 8.03 5.65 -1.42
CA ALA A 157 7.02 5.07 -0.54
C ALA A 157 6.89 3.55 -0.73
N VAL A 158 6.91 3.06 -1.96
CA VAL A 158 6.56 1.65 -2.25
C VAL A 158 7.75 0.73 -2.49
N SER A 159 8.89 1.24 -2.96
CA SER A 159 10.07 0.41 -3.30
C SER A 159 11.09 0.31 -2.16
N GLY A 160 11.01 1.22 -1.17
CA GLY A 160 11.99 1.34 -0.10
C GLY A 160 13.39 1.76 -0.55
N GLN A 161 13.56 2.21 -1.80
CA GLN A 161 14.88 2.46 -2.41
C GLN A 161 15.39 3.90 -2.32
N GLU A 162 14.61 4.88 -1.83
CA GLU A 162 15.06 6.28 -1.85
C GLU A 162 14.90 7.03 -0.53
N GLN A 163 15.79 7.99 -0.28
CA GLN A 163 15.59 9.03 0.71
C GLN A 163 14.77 10.16 0.08
N TRP A 164 13.45 10.12 0.27
CA TRP A 164 12.59 11.24 -0.10
C TRP A 164 12.53 12.27 1.03
N GLN A 165 12.73 13.54 0.68
CA GLN A 165 12.63 14.66 1.61
C GLN A 165 11.64 15.68 1.06
N VAL A 166 10.63 16.01 1.86
CA VAL A 166 9.87 17.24 1.64
C VAL A 166 10.62 18.34 2.38
N PRO A 167 11.10 19.40 1.71
CA PRO A 167 11.59 20.58 2.39
C PRO A 167 10.38 21.27 3.02
N LEU A 168 9.99 20.78 4.19
CA LEU A 168 9.11 21.53 5.07
C LEU A 168 9.97 22.70 5.55
N ASN A 169 9.47 23.92 5.43
CA ASN A 169 10.08 25.10 6.07
C ASN A 169 9.99 25.03 7.62
N ALA A 170 9.91 23.82 8.17
CA ALA A 170 9.87 23.46 9.56
C ALA A 170 10.81 22.26 9.77
N GLU A 171 11.70 22.35 10.75
CA GLU A 171 12.48 21.21 11.22
C GLU A 171 11.54 20.11 11.71
N VAL A 172 11.43 19.01 10.96
CA VAL A 172 10.81 17.78 11.45
C VAL A 172 11.92 16.85 11.92
N ILE A 173 12.20 16.86 13.23
CA ILE A 173 13.14 15.92 13.85
C ILE A 173 12.44 14.57 14.04
N GLY A 174 12.41 13.76 12.98
CA GLY A 174 11.98 12.36 13.04
C GLY A 174 13.15 11.43 13.40
N ARG A 175 13.14 10.82 14.60
CA ARG A 175 14.14 9.80 14.98
C ARG A 175 13.81 8.45 14.33
N ALA A 176 14.35 8.20 13.14
CA ALA A 176 14.42 6.83 12.61
C ALA A 176 15.53 6.05 13.33
N ARG A 177 15.18 5.24 14.33
CA ARG A 177 16.13 4.26 14.89
C ARG A 177 16.31 3.12 13.89
N ARG A 178 17.34 3.20 13.05
CA ARG A 178 17.94 1.99 12.46
C ARG A 178 18.55 1.18 13.61
N SER A 179 18.13 -0.07 13.75
CA SER A 179 18.77 -1.02 14.65
C SER A 179 20.22 -1.22 14.22
N LEU A 180 21.16 -0.68 14.99
CA LEU A 180 22.57 -0.97 14.82
C LEU A 180 22.81 -2.45 15.18
N ARG A 181 23.03 -3.29 14.16
CA ARG A 181 23.76 -4.54 14.36
C ARG A 181 25.13 -4.18 14.95
N ARG A 182 25.39 -4.56 16.20
CA ARG A 182 26.74 -4.59 16.75
C ARG A 182 27.56 -5.61 15.94
N MET A 183 28.43 -5.13 15.05
CA MET A 183 29.63 -5.88 14.69
C MET A 183 30.64 -5.68 15.81
N SER A 184 30.90 -6.72 16.60
CA SER A 184 32.09 -6.78 17.46
C SER A 184 33.32 -6.86 16.56
N LEU A 185 34.13 -5.80 16.55
CA LEU A 185 35.51 -5.88 16.09
C LEU A 185 36.34 -6.55 17.18
N HIS A 186 36.77 -7.78 16.90
CA HIS A 186 37.80 -8.48 17.64
C HIS A 186 39.14 -7.81 17.31
N LEU A 187 39.65 -6.93 18.18
CA LEU A 187 41.06 -6.54 18.08
C LEU A 187 41.91 -7.67 18.67
N GLY A 188 42.54 -8.42 17.76
CA GLY A 188 43.53 -9.42 18.08
C GLY A 188 44.70 -8.80 18.85
N ARG A 189 45.10 -9.50 19.92
CA ARG A 189 46.40 -9.35 20.55
C ARG A 189 47.49 -9.63 19.49
N LEU A 190 48.30 -8.63 19.19
CA LEU A 190 49.64 -8.88 18.67
C LEU A 190 50.61 -8.81 19.86
N ALA A 191 51.10 -9.99 20.22
CA ALA A 191 52.28 -10.16 21.06
C ALA A 191 53.37 -10.85 20.23
N ARG A 192 54.61 -10.49 20.57
CA ARG A 192 55.92 -11.12 20.22
C ARG A 192 56.57 -10.57 18.94
N HIS A 193 57.89 -10.37 18.85
CA HIS A 193 59.02 -10.40 19.80
C HIS A 193 60.30 -9.89 19.08
N ALA A 194 61.26 -9.40 19.87
CA ALA A 194 62.73 -9.51 19.75
C ALA A 194 63.46 -8.95 18.49
N LEU A 195 64.31 -7.95 18.70
CA LEU A 195 65.73 -8.13 19.06
C LEU A 195 66.23 -6.90 19.85
#